data_AF-A0A8T2ZA04-F1
#
_entry.id   AF-A0A8T2ZA04-F1
#
_cell.length_a   1.000
_cell.length_b   1.000
_cell.length_c   1.000
_cell.angle_alpha   90.00
_cell.angle_beta   90.00
_cell.angle_gamma   90.00
#
_symmetry.space_group_name_H-M   'P 1'
#
loop_
_entity.id
_entity.type
_entity.pdbx_description
1 polymer ?
#
loop_
_entity_poly.entity_id
_entity_poly.type
_entity_poly.pdbx_seq_one_letter_code
_entity_poly.pdbx_strand_id
1 'polypeptide(L)'
;LLAKMWEAMGLVRVYTKPQGQQPDFSDPVVLSADRGGCTVEDFCNHIHRNLIKDVKYVLVWGTSARHYPQHCGLGHVLQDEDVVQIVKKK
;
A
#
# COMPACT_ATOMS: atom_id res chain seq x y z
N LEU A 1 0.31 -8.53 26.19
CA LEU A 1 -0.90 -7.68 26.05
C LEU A 1 -0.86 -6.86 24.76
N LEU A 2 0.19 -6.04 24.54
CA LEU A 2 0.32 -5.18 23.35
C LEU A 2 0.22 -5.93 22.01
N ALA A 3 0.87 -7.08 21.86
CA ALA A 3 0.80 -7.87 20.63
C ALA A 3 -0.65 -8.29 20.28
N LYS A 4 -1.44 -8.69 21.29
CA LYS A 4 -2.86 -9.04 21.08
C LYS A 4 -3.71 -7.83 20.70
N MET A 5 -3.36 -6.65 21.23
CA MET A 5 -4.04 -5.40 20.86
C MET A 5 -3.75 -5.04 19.41
N TRP A 6 -2.49 -5.14 18.98
CA TRP A 6 -2.10 -4.90 17.58
C TRP A 6 -2.84 -5.83 16.61
N GLU A 7 -2.84 -7.14 16.92
CA GLU A 7 -3.55 -8.14 16.12
C GLU A 7 -5.06 -7.86 16.05
N ALA A 8 -5.68 -7.52 17.19
CA ALA A 8 -7.10 -7.19 17.25
C ALA A 8 -7.47 -5.92 16.47
N MET A 9 -6.53 -5.00 16.23
CA MET A 9 -6.77 -3.79 15.44
C MET A 9 -6.76 -4.07 13.92
N GLY A 10 -6.25 -5.22 13.46
CA GLY A 10 -6.26 -5.58 12.05
C GLY A 10 -5.59 -4.57 11.12
N LEU A 11 -4.50 -3.93 11.60
CA LEU A 11 -3.80 -2.88 10.86
C LEU A 11 -2.93 -3.47 9.75
N VAL A 12 -2.85 -2.76 8.63
CA VAL A 12 -2.04 -3.10 7.45
C VAL A 12 -1.06 -1.97 7.19
N ARG A 13 0.23 -2.20 7.42
CA ARG A 13 1.30 -1.24 7.15
C ARG A 13 1.77 -1.43 5.72
N VAL A 14 1.75 -0.36 4.94
CA VAL A 14 2.21 -0.37 3.55
C VAL A 14 3.34 0.62 3.39
N TYR A 15 4.47 0.15 2.88
CA TYR A 15 5.68 0.94 2.72
C TYR A 15 5.74 1.56 1.33
N THR A 16 6.09 2.85 1.26
CA THR A 16 6.21 3.55 -0.01
C THR A 16 7.58 3.30 -0.62
N LYS A 17 7.63 3.11 -1.94
CA LYS A 17 8.86 3.01 -2.71
C LYS A 17 8.82 3.96 -3.90
N PRO A 18 9.49 5.13 -3.84
CA PRO A 18 9.60 6.01 -4.99
C PRO A 18 10.41 5.37 -6.14
N GLN A 19 10.11 5.77 -7.37
CA GLN A 19 10.85 5.27 -8.54
C GLN A 19 12.32 5.71 -8.46
N GLY A 20 13.24 4.75 -8.61
CA GLY A 20 14.68 4.98 -8.50
C GLY A 20 15.21 5.06 -7.07
N GLN A 21 14.35 4.94 -6.05
CA GLN A 21 14.75 4.94 -4.64
C GLN A 21 14.46 3.60 -3.97
N GLN A 22 15.10 3.38 -2.82
CA GLN A 22 14.80 2.26 -1.94
C GLN A 22 13.47 2.50 -1.20
N PRO A 23 12.77 1.45 -0.75
CA PRO A 23 11.59 1.59 0.09
C PRO A 23 11.91 2.31 1.40
N ASP A 24 10.98 3.14 1.87
CA ASP A 24 11.05 3.72 3.20
C ASP A 24 10.30 2.83 4.20
N PHE A 25 11.04 2.25 5.15
CA PHE A 25 10.50 1.38 6.21
C PHE A 25 10.26 2.12 7.54
N SER A 26 10.55 3.42 7.60
CA SER A 26 10.41 4.22 8.82
C SER A 26 9.02 4.83 9.00
N ASP A 27 8.35 5.16 7.88
CA ASP A 27 7.04 5.82 7.88
C ASP A 27 6.03 5.07 6.97
N PRO A 28 5.41 3.97 7.46
CA PRO A 28 4.40 3.25 6.69
C PRO A 28 3.07 4.01 6.65
N VAL A 29 2.36 3.87 5.53
CA VAL A 29 0.93 4.21 5.49
C VAL A 29 0.16 3.08 6.18
N VAL A 30 -0.53 3.40 7.26
CA VAL A 30 -1.31 2.43 8.04
C VAL A 30 -2.77 2.43 7.59
N LEU A 31 -3.20 1.31 7.02
CA LEU A 31 -4.56 1.05 6.55
C LEU A 31 -5.29 0.10 7.50
N SER A 32 -6.62 0.06 7.39
CA SER A 32 -7.44 -0.94 8.08
C SER A 32 -8.79 -1.07 7.37
N ALA A 33 -9.38 -2.26 7.41
CA ALA A 33 -10.68 -2.53 6.80
C ALA A 33 -11.77 -1.54 7.27
N ASP A 34 -11.77 -1.21 8.56
CA ASP A 34 -12.77 -0.31 9.17
C ASP A 34 -12.55 1.18 8.84
N ARG A 35 -11.37 1.57 8.33
CA ARG A 35 -11.00 2.98 8.07
C ARG A 35 -10.79 3.27 6.59
N GLY A 36 -11.72 2.79 5.78
CA GLY A 36 -11.71 3.05 4.34
C GLY A 36 -10.87 2.06 3.56
N GLY A 37 -10.72 0.82 4.04
CA GLY A 37 -10.22 -0.30 3.25
C GLY A 37 -8.69 -0.42 3.17
N CYS A 38 -8.27 -1.50 2.49
CA CYS A 38 -6.87 -1.87 2.32
C CYS A 38 -6.52 -2.03 0.82
N THR A 39 -7.24 -1.39 -0.08
CA THR A 39 -6.94 -1.48 -1.51
C THR A 39 -5.83 -0.50 -1.92
N VAL A 40 -5.26 -0.69 -3.11
CA VAL A 40 -4.32 0.26 -3.72
C VAL A 40 -4.96 1.65 -3.89
N GLU A 41 -6.25 1.73 -4.19
CA GLU A 41 -7.01 2.98 -4.22
C GLU A 41 -7.04 3.67 -2.85
N ASP A 42 -7.35 2.93 -1.80
CA ASP A 42 -7.42 3.45 -0.43
C ASP A 42 -6.06 3.97 0.04
N PHE A 43 -4.99 3.23 -0.30
CA PHE A 43 -3.61 3.64 -0.09
C PHE A 43 -3.28 4.96 -0.79
N CYS A 44 -3.64 5.10 -2.08
CA CYS A 44 -3.41 6.33 -2.82
C CYS A 44 -4.17 7.52 -2.20
N ASN A 45 -5.40 7.29 -1.74
CA ASN A 45 -6.24 8.31 -1.11
C ASN A 45 -5.68 8.77 0.26
N HIS A 46 -5.03 7.88 1.01
CA HIS A 46 -4.33 8.22 2.26
C HIS A 46 -3.12 9.12 2.01
N ILE A 47 -2.36 8.88 0.93
CA ILE A 47 -1.23 9.74 0.56
C ILE A 47 -1.73 11.11 0.11
N HIS A 48 -2.60 11.14 -0.90
CA HIS A 48 -3.18 12.37 -1.40
C HIS A 48 -4.39 12.09 -2.31
N ARG A 49 -5.55 12.72 -2.04
CA ARG A 49 -6.81 12.49 -2.77
C ARG A 49 -6.76 12.67 -4.29
N ASN A 50 -5.87 13.53 -4.80
CA ASN A 50 -5.72 13.71 -6.25
C ASN A 50 -4.74 12.73 -6.91
N LEU A 51 -3.98 11.95 -6.14
CA LEU A 51 -2.96 11.04 -6.66
C LEU A 51 -3.54 10.02 -7.62
N ILE A 52 -4.75 9.52 -7.32
CA ILE A 52 -5.44 8.49 -8.11
C ILE A 52 -5.64 8.87 -9.58
N LYS A 53 -5.81 10.17 -9.87
CA LYS A 53 -5.99 10.69 -11.23
C LYS A 53 -4.74 10.48 -12.08
N ASP A 54 -3.58 10.57 -11.42
CA ASP A 54 -2.28 10.48 -12.05
C ASP A 54 -1.73 9.04 -12.06
N VAL A 55 -2.35 8.08 -11.38
CA VAL A 55 -1.86 6.69 -11.35
C VAL A 55 -2.01 6.03 -12.72
N LYS A 56 -0.90 5.54 -13.28
CA LYS A 56 -0.88 4.71 -14.49
C LYS A 56 -1.02 3.22 -14.13
N TYR A 57 -0.20 2.77 -13.18
CA TYR A 57 -0.23 1.43 -12.59
C TYR A 57 0.54 1.43 -11.28
N VAL A 58 0.44 0.34 -10.52
CA VAL A 58 1.15 0.16 -9.27
C VAL A 58 1.96 -1.12 -9.32
N LEU A 59 3.16 -1.08 -8.75
CA LEU A 59 4.00 -2.26 -8.52
C LEU A 59 3.95 -2.62 -7.04
N VAL A 60 3.70 -3.89 -6.74
CA VAL A 60 3.62 -4.40 -5.38
C VAL A 60 4.67 -5.49 -5.15
N TRP A 61 5.36 -5.40 -4.02
CA TRP A 61 6.20 -6.46 -3.47
C TRP A 61 5.64 -6.84 -2.10
N GLY A 62 5.41 -8.12 -1.84
CA GLY A 62 4.84 -8.60 -0.58
C GLY A 62 3.72 -9.60 -0.78
N THR A 63 3.25 -10.22 0.28
CA THR A 63 2.44 -11.45 0.23
C THR A 63 1.10 -11.31 -0.50
N SER A 64 0.62 -10.07 -0.73
CA SER A 64 -0.57 -9.84 -1.56
C SER A 64 -0.34 -10.09 -3.06
N ALA A 65 0.91 -10.03 -3.52
CA ALA A 65 1.30 -10.29 -4.90
C ALA A 65 1.84 -11.71 -5.07
N ARG A 66 1.48 -12.37 -6.18
CA ARG A 66 1.93 -13.74 -6.47
C ARG A 66 3.35 -13.78 -7.04
N HIS A 67 3.79 -12.70 -7.69
CA HIS A 67 5.14 -12.56 -8.27
C HIS A 67 5.73 -11.20 -7.90
N TYR A 68 7.06 -11.10 -7.84
CA TYR A 68 7.74 -9.89 -7.35
C TYR A 68 8.61 -9.22 -8.43
N PRO A 69 8.38 -7.93 -8.78
CA PRO A 69 7.15 -7.16 -8.54
C PRO A 69 5.98 -7.61 -9.42
N GLN A 70 4.75 -7.44 -8.91
CA GLN A 70 3.53 -7.62 -9.71
C GLN A 70 2.93 -6.26 -10.10
N HIS A 71 2.46 -6.16 -11.35
CA HIS A 71 1.61 -5.06 -11.78
C HIS A 71 0.20 -5.25 -11.22
N CYS A 72 -0.25 -4.27 -10.44
CA CYS A 72 -1.56 -4.28 -9.79
C CYS A 72 -2.39 -3.06 -10.23
N GLY A 73 -3.71 -3.26 -10.26
CA GLY A 73 -4.69 -2.20 -10.43
C GLY A 73 -5.13 -1.59 -9.10
N LEU A 74 -6.00 -0.60 -9.17
CA LEU A 74 -6.53 0.13 -8.01
C LEU A 74 -7.31 -0.75 -7.02
N GLY A 75 -8.04 -1.76 -7.51
CA GLY A 75 -8.80 -2.70 -6.67
C GLY A 75 -7.97 -3.82 -6.05
N HIS A 76 -6.64 -3.83 -6.22
CA HIS A 76 -5.79 -4.84 -5.59
C HIS A 76 -5.77 -4.64 -4.07
N VAL A 77 -6.03 -5.71 -3.31
CA VAL A 77 -6.03 -5.67 -1.83
C VAL A 77 -4.61 -5.86 -1.33
N LEU A 78 -4.13 -4.90 -0.55
CA LEU A 78 -2.82 -4.90 0.08
C LEU A 78 -2.85 -5.68 1.40
N GLN A 79 -1.69 -6.24 1.76
CA GLN A 79 -1.46 -6.94 3.02
C GLN A 79 -0.39 -6.25 3.85
N ASP A 80 -0.34 -6.58 5.15
CA ASP A 80 0.63 -5.99 6.07
C ASP A 80 2.06 -6.24 5.56
N GLU A 81 2.87 -5.20 5.65
CA GLU A 81 4.26 -5.13 5.19
C GLU A 81 4.48 -5.15 3.66
N ASP A 82 3.42 -4.99 2.86
CA ASP A 82 3.57 -4.77 1.42
C ASP A 82 4.38 -3.48 1.13
N VAL A 83 5.21 -3.55 0.10
CA VAL A 83 5.90 -2.39 -0.48
C VAL A 83 5.21 -2.01 -1.78
N VAL A 84 4.93 -0.71 -1.94
CA VAL A 84 4.16 -0.19 -3.06
C VAL A 84 4.92 0.93 -3.77
N GLN A 85 5.05 0.80 -5.09
CA GLN A 85 5.55 1.86 -5.97
C GLN A 85 4.45 2.32 -6.92
N ILE A 86 4.07 3.59 -6.80
CA ILE A 86 3.08 4.24 -7.66
C ILE A 86 3.78 4.78 -8.90
N VAL A 87 3.35 4.36 -10.09
CA VAL A 87 3.86 4.91 -11.35
C VAL A 87 2.81 5.84 -11.95
N LYS A 88 3.21 7.10 -12.19
CA LYS A 88 2.32 8.14 -12.71
C LYS A 88 2.20 8.10 -14.23
N LYS A 89 1.09 8.62 -14.76
CA LYS A 89 0.90 8.94 -16.17
C LYS A 89 1.90 10.04 -16.55
N LYS A 90 2.40 9.99 -17.79
CA LYS A 90 3.25 11.07 -18.34
C LYS A 90 2.39 12.26 -18.71
#